data_AF-A0A2S2CWQ2-F1
#
_entry.id   AF-A0A2S2CWQ2-F1
#
_cell.length_a   1.000
_cell.length_b   1.000
_cell.length_c   1.000
_cell.angle_alpha   90.00
_cell.angle_beta   90.00
_cell.angle_gamma   90.00
#
_symmetry.space_group_name_H-M   'P 1'
#
loop_
_entity.id
_entity.type
_entity.pdbx_description
1 polymer ?
#
loop_
_entity_poly.entity_id
_entity_poly.type
_entity_poly.pdbx_seq_one_letter_code
_entity_poly.pdbx_strand_id
1 'polypeptide(L)'
;MDKAPAFRIGDKVTVHSSQSGPQTLATVARFTHDNRCMELSDGSQWRADGRRQWGFRGSFYKGPVVQAEAEGDADFIAKRRAIGAIRKFANDLGMDSPLTAAQVQRILAAINAERAAAGEAEGDRD
;
A
#
# COMPACT_ATOMS: atom_id res chain seq x y z
N MET A 1 -5.64 -14.93 29.70
CA MET A 1 -5.07 -13.57 29.71
C MET A 1 -5.39 -12.95 28.37
N ASP A 2 -6.43 -12.11 28.32
CA ASP A 2 -6.73 -11.34 27.13
C ASP A 2 -5.64 -10.30 26.95
N LYS A 3 -4.77 -10.53 25.96
CA LYS A 3 -3.80 -9.53 25.53
C LYS A 3 -4.61 -8.36 24.96
N ALA A 4 -4.44 -7.16 25.52
CA ALA A 4 -5.05 -5.95 25.00
C ALA A 4 -4.86 -5.87 23.47
N PRO A 5 -5.84 -5.35 22.71
CA PRO A 5 -5.69 -5.19 21.27
C PRO A 5 -4.42 -4.41 20.97
N ALA A 6 -3.64 -4.90 20.00
CA ALA A 6 -2.34 -4.31 19.66
C ALA A 6 -2.46 -2.90 19.06
N PHE A 7 -3.67 -2.49 18.69
CA PHE A 7 -4.00 -1.27 17.98
C PHE A 7 -5.09 -0.47 18.70
N ARG A 8 -5.15 0.83 18.43
CA ARG A 8 -6.15 1.77 18.91
C ARG A 8 -6.79 2.52 17.74
N ILE A 9 -8.00 3.03 17.95
CA ILE A 9 -8.67 3.89 16.98
C ILE A 9 -7.80 5.13 16.74
N GLY A 10 -7.61 5.48 15.47
CA GLY A 10 -6.73 6.57 15.05
C GLY A 10 -5.29 6.16 14.78
N ASP A 11 -4.87 4.93 15.12
CA ASP A 11 -3.52 4.46 14.80
C ASP A 11 -3.33 4.40 13.28
N LYS A 12 -2.20 4.93 12.81
CA LYS A 12 -1.77 4.74 11.42
C LYS A 12 -1.14 3.36 11.27
N VAL A 13 -1.59 2.64 10.25
CA VAL A 13 -1.20 1.25 10.02
C VAL A 13 -0.90 1.01 8.56
N THR A 14 -0.10 -0.01 8.33
CA THR A 14 0.25 -0.50 7.00
C THR A 14 -0.19 -1.95 6.87
N VAL A 15 -0.78 -2.29 5.72
CA VAL A 15 -1.02 -3.68 5.32
C VAL A 15 0.24 -4.21 4.63
N HIS A 16 0.85 -5.26 5.18
CA HIS A 16 2.04 -5.91 4.63
C HIS A 16 1.67 -7.25 4.02
N SER A 17 2.15 -7.52 2.81
CA SER A 17 2.15 -8.88 2.27
C SER A 17 3.53 -9.51 2.45
N SER A 18 3.55 -10.81 2.75
CA SER A 18 4.80 -11.57 2.95
C SER A 18 5.72 -11.58 1.72
N GLN A 19 5.16 -11.40 0.52
CA GLN A 19 5.91 -11.45 -0.74
C GLN A 19 6.35 -10.07 -1.25
N SER A 20 5.65 -9.00 -0.89
CA SER A 20 5.83 -7.70 -1.53
C SER A 20 5.96 -6.54 -0.55
N GLY A 21 6.04 -6.82 0.76
CA GLY A 21 6.21 -5.80 1.79
C GLY A 21 4.98 -4.89 1.92
N PRO A 22 5.17 -3.60 2.30
CA PRO A 22 4.11 -2.60 2.44
C PRO A 22 3.22 -2.52 1.19
N GLN A 23 1.89 -2.55 1.38
CA GLN A 23 0.91 -2.51 0.29
C GLN A 23 0.02 -1.28 0.35
N THR A 24 -0.48 -0.94 1.54
CA THR A 24 -1.54 0.05 1.70
C THR A 24 -1.43 0.69 3.07
N LEU A 25 -1.46 2.03 3.11
CA LEU A 25 -1.61 2.81 4.33
C LEU A 25 -3.09 2.96 4.65
N ALA A 26 -3.42 2.86 5.93
CA ALA A 26 -4.76 3.11 6.43
C ALA A 26 -4.70 3.62 7.89
N THR A 27 -5.86 3.96 8.43
CA THR A 27 -6.02 4.30 9.84
C THR A 27 -7.02 3.34 10.47
N VAL A 28 -6.81 2.96 11.73
CA VAL A 28 -7.80 2.17 12.47
C VAL A 28 -9.04 3.03 12.71
N ALA A 29 -10.14 2.70 12.04
CA ALA A 29 -11.36 3.50 12.07
C ALA A 29 -12.22 3.17 13.30
N ARG A 30 -12.41 1.89 13.59
CA ARG A 30 -13.22 1.42 14.74
C ARG A 30 -12.98 -0.06 15.02
N PHE A 31 -13.45 -0.49 16.19
CA PHE A 31 -13.56 -1.90 16.53
C PHE A 31 -15.03 -2.33 16.60
N THR A 32 -15.32 -3.55 16.15
CA THR A 32 -16.64 -4.18 16.14
C THR A 32 -16.55 -5.62 16.68
N HIS A 33 -17.69 -6.29 16.85
CA HIS A 33 -17.78 -7.68 17.33
C HIS A 33 -17.04 -7.92 18.67
N ASP A 34 -17.40 -7.13 19.69
CA ASP A 34 -16.79 -7.17 21.04
C ASP A 34 -15.28 -6.90 21.01
N ASN A 35 -14.88 -5.87 20.26
CA ASN A 35 -13.49 -5.49 20.04
C ASN A 35 -12.60 -6.55 19.36
N ARG A 36 -13.18 -7.53 18.67
CA ARG A 36 -12.41 -8.60 17.97
C ARG A 36 -12.17 -8.32 16.50
N CYS A 37 -12.97 -7.46 15.90
CA CYS A 37 -12.86 -7.04 14.51
C CYS A 37 -12.41 -5.59 14.45
N MET A 38 -11.27 -5.34 13.81
CA MET A 38 -10.71 -4.03 13.53
C MET A 38 -11.10 -3.63 12.10
N GLU A 39 -11.76 -2.48 11.95
CA GLU A 39 -12.09 -1.90 10.66
C GLU A 39 -11.12 -0.76 10.36
N LEU A 40 -10.51 -0.77 9.18
CA LEU A 40 -9.60 0.26 8.71
C LEU A 40 -10.37 1.33 7.91
N SER A 41 -9.74 2.48 7.71
CA SER A 41 -10.30 3.63 6.98
C SER A 41 -10.65 3.34 5.52
N ASP A 42 -10.08 2.28 4.94
CA ASP A 42 -10.40 1.79 3.59
C ASP A 42 -11.61 0.82 3.57
N GLY A 43 -12.25 0.59 4.73
CA GLY A 43 -13.36 -0.33 4.91
C GLY A 43 -12.94 -1.80 5.06
N SER A 44 -11.65 -2.12 4.99
CA SER A 44 -11.17 -3.49 5.18
C SER A 44 -11.28 -3.93 6.63
N GLN A 45 -11.60 -5.21 6.83
CA GLN A 45 -11.87 -5.78 8.15
C GLN A 45 -10.85 -6.86 8.52
N TRP A 46 -10.33 -6.74 9.74
CA TRP A 46 -9.22 -7.52 10.26
C TRP A 46 -9.54 -8.03 11.66
N ARG A 47 -8.85 -9.08 12.10
CA ARG A 47 -8.79 -9.41 13.52
C ARG A 47 -8.13 -8.27 14.27
N ALA A 48 -8.52 -8.06 15.53
CA ALA A 48 -7.97 -6.99 16.37
C ALA A 48 -6.46 -7.11 16.65
N ASP A 49 -5.84 -8.26 16.36
CA ASP A 49 -4.39 -8.45 16.40
C ASP A 49 -3.68 -8.14 15.07
N GLY A 50 -4.43 -7.77 14.02
CA GLY A 50 -3.91 -7.47 12.68
C GLY A 50 -3.42 -8.70 11.90
N ARG A 51 -3.44 -9.91 12.48
CA ARG A 51 -2.76 -11.08 11.88
C ARG A 51 -3.54 -11.75 10.77
N ARG A 52 -4.83 -11.43 10.63
CA ARG A 52 -5.72 -12.10 9.68
C ARG A 52 -6.92 -11.24 9.32
N GLN A 53 -7.33 -11.28 8.06
CA GLN A 53 -8.59 -10.68 7.62
C GLN A 53 -9.80 -11.32 8.34
N TRP A 54 -10.77 -10.50 8.72
CA TRP A 54 -11.93 -10.92 9.51
C TRP A 54 -12.74 -12.03 8.83
N GLY A 55 -12.99 -11.89 7.53
CA GLY A 55 -13.80 -12.83 6.75
C GLY A 55 -13.12 -14.16 6.38
N PHE A 56 -11.83 -14.35 6.71
CA PHE A 56 -11.11 -15.57 6.32
C PHE A 56 -11.54 -16.77 7.18
N ARG A 57 -12.04 -17.83 6.53
CA ARG A 57 -12.58 -19.04 7.19
C ARG A 57 -11.65 -20.27 7.15
N GLY A 58 -10.49 -20.18 6.51
CA GLY A 58 -9.55 -21.30 6.43
C GLY A 58 -8.84 -21.60 7.75
N SER A 59 -8.37 -22.84 7.89
CA SER A 59 -7.60 -23.33 9.05
C SER A 59 -6.18 -22.77 9.11
N PHE A 60 -5.62 -22.38 7.97
CA PHE A 60 -4.26 -21.89 7.86
C PHE A 60 -4.19 -20.59 7.05
N TYR A 61 -3.63 -19.54 7.64
CA TYR A 61 -3.56 -18.22 7.03
C TYR A 61 -2.13 -17.86 6.64
N LYS A 62 -1.92 -17.58 5.35
CA LYS A 62 -0.65 -17.10 4.75
C LYS A 62 -0.83 -15.72 4.08
N GLY A 63 -1.89 -15.00 4.41
CA GLY A 63 -2.24 -13.74 3.77
C GLY A 63 -1.49 -12.54 4.33
N PRO A 64 -1.87 -11.33 3.87
CA PRO A 64 -1.30 -10.09 4.38
C PRO A 64 -1.61 -9.89 5.87
N VAL A 65 -0.89 -8.99 6.52
CA VAL A 65 -1.08 -8.65 7.94
C VAL A 65 -1.08 -7.13 8.11
N VAL A 66 -1.73 -6.65 9.17
CA VAL A 66 -1.69 -5.23 9.56
C VAL A 66 -0.58 -5.04 10.59
N GLN A 67 0.24 -4.02 10.38
CA GLN A 67 1.30 -3.59 11.28
C GLN A 67 1.16 -2.08 11.51
N ALA A 68 1.79 -1.57 12.57
CA ALA A 68 1.92 -0.11 12.73
C ALA A 68 2.69 0.45 11.53
N GLU A 69 2.32 1.65 11.07
CA GLU A 69 3.06 2.32 10.00
C GLU A 69 4.52 2.49 10.42
N ALA A 70 5.44 2.00 9.59
CA ALA A 70 6.86 2.19 9.73
C ALA A 70 7.35 3.37 8.88
N GLU A 71 8.45 3.99 9.29
CA GLU A 71 9.14 4.99 8.48
C GLU A 71 9.52 4.40 7.12
N GLY A 72 9.21 5.12 6.04
CA GLY A 72 9.46 4.67 4.67
C GLY A 72 8.37 3.78 4.03
N ASP A 73 7.34 3.36 4.77
CA ASP A 73 6.22 2.59 4.19
C ASP A 73 5.49 3.39 3.10
N ALA A 74 5.23 4.67 3.38
CA ALA A 74 4.58 5.59 2.44
C ALA A 74 5.36 5.70 1.13
N ASP A 75 6.66 5.91 1.22
CA ASP A 75 7.56 6.07 0.08
C ASP A 75 7.66 4.77 -0.73
N PHE A 76 7.79 3.63 -0.04
CA PHE A 76 7.80 2.32 -0.68
C PHE A 76 6.50 2.07 -1.47
N ILE A 77 5.36 2.38 -0.88
CA ILE A 77 4.05 2.21 -1.54
C ILE A 77 3.92 3.15 -2.73
N ALA A 78 4.33 4.43 -2.60
CA ALA A 78 4.32 5.39 -3.69
C ALA A 78 5.19 4.91 -4.86
N LYS A 79 6.43 4.52 -4.58
CA LYS A 79 7.37 3.97 -5.57
C LYS A 79 6.83 2.72 -6.23
N ARG A 80 6.25 1.80 -5.47
CA ARG A 80 5.63 0.58 -6.00
C ARG A 80 4.48 0.90 -6.94
N ARG A 81 3.61 1.86 -6.60
CA ARG A 81 2.51 2.30 -7.47
C ARG A 81 3.04 2.91 -8.77
N ALA A 82 4.07 3.75 -8.70
CA ALA A 82 4.72 4.34 -9.87
C ALA A 82 5.31 3.25 -10.80
N ILE A 83 6.07 2.30 -10.25
CA ILE A 83 6.62 1.15 -11.01
C ILE A 83 5.51 0.33 -11.65
N GLY A 84 4.41 0.08 -10.92
CA GLY A 84 3.25 -0.64 -11.45
C GLY A 84 2.62 0.06 -12.65
N ALA A 85 2.45 1.39 -12.58
CA ALA A 85 1.93 2.18 -13.68
C ALA A 85 2.86 2.14 -14.92
N ILE A 86 4.17 2.26 -14.71
CA ILE A 86 5.18 2.17 -15.77
C ILE A 86 5.17 0.78 -16.42
N ARG A 87 5.13 -0.30 -15.64
CA ARG A 87 5.08 -1.67 -16.16
C ARG A 87 3.81 -1.96 -16.95
N LYS A 88 2.66 -1.50 -16.45
CA LYS A 88 1.40 -1.64 -17.18
C LYS A 88 1.50 -0.98 -18.55
N PHE A 89 2.03 0.23 -18.60
CA PHE A 89 2.29 0.92 -19.85
C PHE A 89 3.27 0.13 -20.76
N ALA A 90 4.40 -0.32 -20.23
CA ALA A 90 5.41 -1.04 -21.01
C ALA A 90 4.85 -2.33 -21.62
N ASN A 91 3.95 -3.01 -20.92
CA ASN A 91 3.25 -4.19 -21.44
C ASN A 91 2.27 -3.86 -22.57
N ASP A 92 1.73 -2.64 -22.61
CA ASP A 92 0.83 -2.18 -23.67
C ASP A 92 1.61 -1.71 -24.92
N LEU A 93 2.95 -1.69 -24.88
CA LEU A 93 3.79 -1.41 -26.05
C LEU A 93 4.00 -2.68 -26.88
N GLY A 94 3.31 -2.77 -28.02
CA GLY A 94 3.58 -3.76 -29.06
C GLY A 94 4.32 -3.14 -30.25
N MET A 95 5.02 -3.99 -31.03
CA MET A 95 5.62 -3.57 -32.32
C MET A 95 4.57 -3.04 -33.31
N ASP A 96 3.31 -3.45 -33.13
CA ASP A 96 2.17 -3.05 -33.95
C ASP A 96 1.47 -1.79 -33.44
N SER A 97 1.90 -1.22 -32.30
CA SER A 97 1.29 -0.04 -31.69
C SER A 97 2.16 1.21 -31.91
N PRO A 98 1.62 2.30 -32.48
CA PRO A 98 2.38 3.53 -32.64
C PRO A 98 2.72 4.14 -31.27
N LEU A 99 3.99 4.49 -31.07
CA LEU A 99 4.41 5.28 -29.91
C LEU A 99 3.87 6.70 -30.03
N THR A 100 3.04 7.11 -29.07
CA THR A 100 2.46 8.46 -29.04
C THR A 100 3.19 9.35 -28.01
N ALA A 101 3.29 10.65 -28.30
CA ALA A 101 3.86 11.61 -27.35
C ALA A 101 3.10 11.63 -26.01
N ALA A 102 1.76 11.46 -26.06
CA ALA A 102 0.91 11.39 -24.87
C ALA A 102 1.28 10.20 -23.96
N GLN A 103 1.72 9.08 -24.52
CA GLN A 103 2.17 7.92 -23.75
C GLN A 103 3.49 8.21 -23.01
N VAL A 104 4.47 8.82 -23.69
CA VAL A 104 5.75 9.21 -23.07
C VAL A 104 5.53 10.24 -21.96
N GLN A 105 4.64 11.20 -22.17
CA GLN A 105 4.29 12.20 -21.16
C GLN A 105 3.70 11.58 -19.89
N ARG A 106 2.89 10.51 -20.00
CA ARG A 106 2.36 9.80 -18.82
C ARG A 106 3.45 9.12 -18.00
N ILE A 107 4.49 8.57 -18.65
CA ILE A 107 5.64 7.98 -17.96
C ILE A 107 6.41 9.05 -17.20
N LEU A 108 6.74 10.16 -17.88
CA LEU A 108 7.45 11.27 -17.27
C LEU A 108 6.65 11.85 -16.09
N ALA A 109 5.33 11.97 -16.22
CA ALA A 109 4.48 12.40 -15.13
C ALA A 109 4.54 11.44 -13.92
N ALA A 110 4.55 10.11 -14.15
CA ALA A 110 4.67 9.14 -13.08
C ALA A 110 6.04 9.19 -12.37
N ILE A 111 7.13 9.38 -13.12
CA ILE A 111 8.48 9.55 -12.56
C ILE A 111 8.58 10.84 -11.76
N ASN A 112 8.10 11.96 -12.31
CA ASN A 112 8.15 13.24 -11.63
C ASN A 112 7.32 13.25 -10.35
N ALA A 113 6.16 12.59 -10.36
CA ALA A 113 5.34 12.44 -9.16
C ALA A 113 6.04 11.63 -8.06
N GLU A 114 6.80 10.59 -8.43
CA GLU A 114 7.59 9.80 -7.48
C GLU A 114 8.78 10.58 -6.92
N ARG A 115 9.54 11.30 -7.77
CA ARG A 115 10.64 12.18 -7.32
C ARG A 115 10.16 13.28 -6.38
N ALA A 116 9.04 13.90 -6.71
CA ALA A 116 8.41 14.92 -5.86
C ALA A 116 8.00 14.35 -4.50
N ALA A 117 7.45 13.13 -4.47
CA ALA A 117 7.09 12.45 -3.23
C ALA A 117 8.33 12.06 -2.39
N ALA A 118 9.45 11.71 -3.03
CA ALA A 118 10.71 11.40 -2.38
C ALA A 118 11.47 12.63 -1.84
N GLY A 119 10.98 13.84 -2.06
CA GLY A 119 11.66 15.07 -1.65
C GLY A 119 12.93 15.38 -2.46
N GLU A 120 13.14 14.71 -3.60
CA GLU A 120 14.18 15.08 -4.55
C GLU A 120 13.72 16.30 -5.35
N ALA A 121 13.91 17.49 -4.76
CA ALA A 121 14.07 18.70 -5.57
C ALA A 121 15.29 18.45 -6.46
N GLU A 122 15.10 18.60 -7.77
CA GLU A 122 16.15 18.43 -8.77
C GLU A 122 17.34 19.32 -8.40
N GLY A 123 18.35 18.72 -7.79
CA GLY A 123 19.62 19.35 -7.52
C GLY A 123 20.33 19.53 -8.85
N ASP A 124 20.17 20.74 -9.39
CA ASP A 124 21.16 21.52 -10.13
C ASP A 124 22.49 20.75 -10.28
N ARG A 125 22.66 20.12 -11.44
CA ARG A 125 23.96 19.71 -11.95
C ARG A 125 24.08 20.30 -13.34
N ASP A 126 24.50 21.56 -13.36
CA ASP A 126 25.34 22.13 -14.40
C ASP A 126 26.56 21.23 -14.68
#